data_AF-A0A1F9LXA0-F1
#
_entry.id   AF-A0A1F9LXA0-F1
#
_cell.length_a   1.000
_cell.length_b   1.000
_cell.length_c   1.000
_cell.angle_alpha   90.00
_cell.angle_beta   90.00
_cell.angle_gamma   90.00
#
_symmetry.space_group_name_H-M   'P 1'
#
loop_
_entity.id
_entity.type
_entity.pdbx_description
1 polymer ?
#
loop_
_entity_poly.entity_id
_entity_poly.type
_entity_poly.pdbx_seq_one_letter_code
_entity_poly.pdbx_strand_id
1 'polypeptide(L)'
;MRHLCLILLVLVGACNRQLGDQRQAALKLETRGGIGTFTFPAADQARPYTLLVYNPTTDKKPFDFSLEFSFLPKEEASSASSKINLGTAPRRRSSAGKGTIEYVLDDPQAHGYDEGATYRLHVPEKDHQREIEATALTVLDHAAFLVETTLLDESAERKIRAVAKVFDEVIYPRATALFGTPSDINGDEKIAVLFTSFHNRNLGGFFNHIDLLPENADNPDHHPNLQEILYLTLERSEADLLENLAHELQHLLFFSSKYMTNEDGTYRLKLDIPYEERGINEGLSHFAEDVLGYGCNLPGLVRYYLEGFDGASLQYESDEDLEEALVARAGNYLFIRYLFDRLGGGRFESDHSLTNAPAKEFFSSLAASRKVGYRHLAETFSAISGTKTDLADLIADFFTAMTYYGSSESYNPRFQFAEPLTDPVSGLLTGVPRPGHHTLGSGGKGVELEPVRRLALTTATRGTLSSLGARTYRVTVPAGESATMQLRAGKESKLSYIVLKDH
;
A
#
# COMPACT_ATOMS: atom_id res chain seq x y z
N MET A 1 16.21 20.76 -14.97
CA MET A 1 15.14 21.57 -14.36
C MET A 1 15.16 21.24 -12.89
N ARG A 2 15.49 22.17 -11.99
CA ARG A 2 15.11 21.96 -10.58
C ARG A 2 13.63 22.29 -10.50
N HIS A 3 12.83 21.29 -10.17
CA HIS A 3 11.43 21.48 -9.83
C HIS A 3 11.35 22.50 -8.70
N LEU A 4 10.88 23.72 -9.00
CA LEU A 4 10.22 24.53 -7.98
C LEU A 4 8.93 23.77 -7.67
N CYS A 5 8.98 22.86 -6.70
CA CYS A 5 7.78 22.23 -6.16
C CYS A 5 7.42 22.97 -4.89
N LEU A 6 6.14 23.33 -4.86
CA LEU A 6 5.36 23.94 -3.81
C LEU A 6 5.73 23.36 -2.43
N ILE A 7 5.91 24.24 -1.44
CA ILE A 7 5.71 23.88 -0.03
C ILE A 7 4.21 23.93 0.16
N LEU A 8 3.56 22.77 0.19
CA LEU A 8 2.15 22.70 0.54
C LEU A 8 2.01 22.84 2.05
N LEU A 9 1.27 23.85 2.47
CA LEU A 9 0.97 24.16 3.86
C LEU A 9 -0.53 23.92 4.05
N VAL A 10 -0.92 22.75 4.54
CA VAL A 10 -2.33 22.47 4.87
C VAL A 10 -2.53 22.80 6.34
N LEU A 11 -3.08 23.98 6.61
CA LEU A 11 -3.69 24.31 7.89
C LEU A 11 -5.09 23.74 7.91
N VAL A 12 -5.28 22.62 8.62
CA VAL A 12 -6.61 22.07 8.87
C VAL A 12 -7.14 22.67 10.16
N GLY A 13 -8.04 23.64 10.03
CA GLY A 13 -9.01 23.97 11.08
C GLY A 13 -10.40 23.61 10.58
N ALA A 14 -11.07 22.66 11.23
CA ALA A 14 -12.50 22.45 10.99
C ALA A 14 -13.25 23.59 11.67
N CYS A 15 -13.72 24.54 10.86
CA CYS A 15 -14.72 25.52 11.28
C CYS A 15 -16.10 24.86 11.16
N ASN A 16 -16.88 24.82 12.26
CA ASN A 16 -18.32 24.90 12.08
C ASN A 16 -19.03 25.65 13.21
N ARG A 17 -19.62 26.78 12.76
CA ARG A 17 -20.73 27.60 13.26
C ARG A 17 -20.59 28.42 14.55
N GLN A 18 -20.87 29.71 14.31
CA GLN A 18 -21.09 30.82 15.23
C GLN A 18 -19.88 31.26 16.04
N LEU A 19 -19.03 32.07 15.41
CA LEU A 19 -18.43 33.26 16.02
C LEU A 19 -17.81 34.10 14.91
N GLY A 20 -18.19 35.38 14.85
CA GLY A 20 -17.68 36.33 13.87
C GLY A 20 -16.18 36.58 14.03
N ASP A 21 -15.50 36.70 12.90
CA ASP A 21 -14.34 37.57 12.69
C ASP A 21 -13.12 37.42 13.62
N GLN A 22 -12.74 36.19 13.99
CA GLN A 22 -11.44 35.90 14.62
C GLN A 22 -10.53 35.16 13.64
N ARG A 23 -9.46 35.85 13.26
CA ARG A 23 -8.42 35.47 12.30
C ARG A 23 -7.89 34.07 12.56
N GLN A 24 -7.82 33.27 11.50
CA GLN A 24 -6.94 32.11 11.39
C GLN A 24 -5.54 32.53 11.88
N ALA A 25 -5.03 31.88 12.92
CA ALA A 25 -3.66 32.13 13.38
C ALA A 25 -2.71 31.67 12.26
N ALA A 26 -2.28 32.61 11.42
CA ALA A 26 -1.30 32.37 10.38
C ALA A 26 0.01 31.96 11.07
N LEU A 27 0.36 30.67 11.00
CA LEU A 27 1.72 30.23 11.26
C LEU A 27 2.63 30.92 10.23
N LYS A 28 3.39 31.93 10.69
CA LYS A 28 4.34 32.65 9.84
C LYS A 28 5.54 31.74 9.59
N LEU A 29 5.55 31.08 8.43
CA LEU A 29 6.71 30.34 7.96
C LEU A 29 7.73 31.31 7.36
N GLU A 30 8.87 31.47 8.01
CA GLU A 30 10.05 32.04 7.38
C GLU A 30 11.01 30.91 7.01
N THR A 31 11.19 30.65 5.71
CA THR A 31 12.24 29.75 5.23
C THR A 31 13.47 30.56 4.85
N ARG A 32 14.56 30.45 5.63
CA ARG A 32 15.90 30.95 5.23
C ARG A 32 16.93 29.85 5.43
N GLY A 33 17.61 29.46 4.35
CA GLY A 33 18.74 28.52 4.43
C GLY A 33 18.37 27.10 4.90
N GLY A 34 17.15 26.62 4.66
CA GLY A 34 16.69 25.29 5.10
C GLY A 34 16.15 25.24 6.53
N ILE A 35 15.96 26.40 7.17
CA ILE A 35 15.33 26.52 8.49
C ILE A 35 13.90 27.05 8.30
N GLY A 36 12.90 26.29 8.74
CA GLY A 36 11.52 26.75 8.91
C GLY A 36 11.26 27.08 10.37
N THR A 37 10.67 28.23 10.66
CA THR A 37 10.27 28.63 12.02
C THR A 37 8.76 28.66 12.14
N PHE A 38 8.23 28.07 13.22
CA PHE A 38 6.83 28.05 13.59
C PHE A 38 6.64 28.78 14.89
N THR A 39 5.64 29.67 14.95
CA THR A 39 5.26 30.33 16.19
C THR A 39 3.84 29.92 16.55
N PHE A 40 3.70 29.30 17.71
CA PHE A 40 2.42 28.93 18.30
C PHE A 40 2.00 30.04 19.26
N PRO A 41 0.84 30.69 19.03
CA PRO A 41 0.42 31.83 19.83
C PRO A 41 0.05 31.39 21.25
N ALA A 42 0.28 32.30 22.20
CA ALA A 42 -0.17 32.12 23.57
C ALA A 42 -1.69 31.98 23.65
N ALA A 43 -2.14 31.10 24.54
CA ALA A 43 -3.54 30.87 24.83
C ALA A 43 -3.79 30.91 26.34
N ASP A 44 -5.02 31.23 26.73
CA ASP A 44 -5.40 31.33 28.15
C ASP A 44 -5.44 29.95 28.85
N GLN A 45 -5.40 28.87 28.07
CA GLN A 45 -5.28 27.49 28.53
C GLN A 45 -4.16 26.80 27.75
N ALA A 46 -3.58 25.76 28.35
CA ALA A 46 -2.59 24.95 27.66
C ALA A 46 -3.22 24.33 26.41
N ARG A 47 -2.50 24.38 25.29
CA ARG A 47 -3.00 23.89 24.00
C ARG A 47 -2.05 22.86 23.40
N PRO A 48 -2.53 21.64 23.12
CA PRO A 48 -1.78 20.69 22.34
C PRO A 48 -1.83 21.05 20.85
N TYR A 49 -0.72 20.81 20.17
CA TYR A 49 -0.57 20.88 18.73
C TYR A 49 0.11 19.59 18.27
N THR A 50 -0.31 19.09 17.13
CA THR A 50 0.32 17.95 16.49
C THR A 50 1.04 18.42 15.23
N LEU A 51 2.37 18.22 15.18
CA LEU A 51 3.17 18.46 13.99
C LEU A 51 3.48 17.13 13.32
N LEU A 52 3.09 17.03 12.07
CA LEU A 52 3.52 15.97 11.17
C LEU A 52 4.64 16.51 10.29
N VAL A 53 5.81 15.88 10.35
CA VAL A 53 6.92 16.13 9.41
C VAL A 53 7.01 14.93 8.50
N TYR A 54 7.00 15.15 7.19
CA TYR A 54 7.05 14.04 6.23
C TYR A 54 7.94 14.37 5.02
N ASN A 55 8.46 13.31 4.42
CA ASN A 55 9.23 13.37 3.19
C ASN A 55 8.33 13.00 2.00
N PRO A 56 8.03 13.92 1.06
CA PRO A 56 7.26 13.58 -0.14
C PRO A 56 8.15 13.08 -1.29
N THR A 57 9.47 12.98 -1.11
CA THR A 57 10.37 12.68 -2.23
C THR A 57 10.40 11.20 -2.55
N THR A 58 10.35 10.86 -3.83
CA THR A 58 10.65 9.48 -4.28
C THR A 58 12.15 9.17 -4.28
N ASP A 59 12.99 10.15 -3.91
CA ASP A 59 14.43 9.97 -3.86
C ASP A 59 14.76 9.13 -2.62
N LYS A 60 15.36 7.96 -2.84
CA LYS A 60 15.71 6.95 -1.82
C LYS A 60 16.77 7.40 -0.82
N LYS A 61 17.01 8.71 -0.68
CA LYS A 61 18.01 9.25 0.24
C LYS A 61 17.31 9.68 1.52
N PRO A 62 17.65 9.09 2.67
CA PRO A 62 17.25 9.63 3.94
C PRO A 62 17.65 11.10 4.05
N PHE A 63 16.80 11.91 4.67
CA PHE A 63 17.18 13.26 5.05
C PHE A 63 17.15 13.44 6.55
N ASP A 64 18.19 14.11 7.04
CA ASP A 64 18.31 14.51 8.43
C ASP A 64 17.61 15.82 8.68
N PHE A 65 16.95 15.90 9.84
CA PHE A 65 16.41 17.14 10.35
C PHE A 65 16.60 17.28 11.85
N SER A 66 16.55 18.52 12.32
CA SER A 66 16.54 18.85 13.74
C SER A 66 15.37 19.76 14.06
N LEU A 67 14.74 19.50 15.20
CA LEU A 67 13.67 20.28 15.78
C LEU A 67 14.18 20.90 17.10
N GLU A 68 14.14 22.21 17.18
CA GLU A 68 14.48 22.96 18.39
C GLU A 68 13.25 23.71 18.89
N PHE A 69 12.95 23.57 20.18
CA PHE A 69 11.81 24.20 20.84
C PHE A 69 12.27 25.25 21.83
N SER A 70 11.67 26.43 21.75
CA SER A 70 11.82 27.47 22.75
C SER A 70 10.44 28.00 23.16
N PHE A 71 10.24 28.20 24.45
CA PHE A 71 9.06 28.86 24.99
C PHE A 71 9.41 30.30 25.33
N LEU A 72 8.55 31.23 24.93
CA LEU A 72 8.70 32.65 25.20
C LEU A 72 7.47 33.16 25.96
N PRO A 73 7.65 33.89 27.07
CA PRO A 73 6.54 34.58 27.75
C PRO A 73 5.80 35.51 26.78
N LYS A 74 4.48 35.69 27.00
CA LYS A 74 3.57 36.47 26.13
C LYS A 74 4.04 37.88 25.78
N GLU A 75 4.95 38.47 26.56
CA GLU A 75 5.36 39.87 26.45
C GLU A 75 6.48 40.14 25.42
N GLU A 76 7.14 39.12 24.84
CA GLU A 76 8.35 39.32 24.00
C GLU A 76 8.21 39.04 22.48
N ALA A 77 7.03 38.65 21.98
CA ALA A 77 6.90 38.01 20.66
C ALA A 77 6.76 38.92 19.40
N SER A 78 7.26 40.16 19.37
CA SER A 78 7.07 41.05 18.19
C SER A 78 8.35 41.70 17.64
N SER A 79 8.87 41.21 16.51
CA SER A 79 9.38 41.97 15.33
C SER A 79 10.43 41.20 14.48
N ALA A 80 10.22 41.11 13.15
CA ALA A 80 11.27 41.14 12.10
C ALA A 80 10.68 40.97 10.67
N SER A 81 11.20 41.74 9.69
CA SER A 81 10.97 41.56 8.24
C SER A 81 12.10 42.19 7.39
N SER A 82 12.53 41.55 6.28
CA SER A 82 13.18 42.23 5.12
C SER A 82 13.40 41.32 3.87
N LYS A 83 13.39 41.95 2.68
CA LYS A 83 13.31 41.45 1.26
C LYS A 83 14.67 41.14 0.57
N ILE A 84 14.71 40.48 -0.63
CA ILE A 84 15.57 40.75 -1.85
C ILE A 84 15.46 39.67 -3.00
N ASN A 85 15.83 40.07 -4.23
CA ASN A 85 15.73 39.58 -5.64
C ASN A 85 16.39 38.25 -6.13
N LEU A 86 16.02 37.80 -7.35
CA LEU A 86 16.36 36.54 -8.06
C LEU A 86 17.24 36.71 -9.33
N GLY A 87 18.02 35.67 -9.69
CA GLY A 87 18.81 35.54 -10.95
C GLY A 87 18.84 34.10 -11.54
N THR A 88 19.14 33.98 -12.84
CA THR A 88 18.75 32.93 -13.83
C THR A 88 19.75 31.78 -14.16
N ALA A 89 19.26 30.72 -14.83
CA ALA A 89 19.91 29.42 -15.23
C ALA A 89 20.35 29.33 -16.73
N PRO A 90 21.03 28.23 -17.22
CA PRO A 90 20.36 27.15 -18.02
C PRO A 90 21.04 25.71 -18.02
N ARG A 91 20.30 24.56 -18.11
CA ARG A 91 19.95 23.54 -19.18
C ARG A 91 20.98 22.46 -19.64
N ARG A 92 20.58 21.15 -19.59
CA ARG A 92 20.34 20.21 -20.75
C ARG A 92 19.84 18.79 -20.33
N ARG A 93 19.32 18.02 -21.32
CA ARG A 93 18.62 16.70 -21.32
C ARG A 93 19.46 15.63 -22.07
N SER A 94 19.17 14.35 -21.86
CA SER A 94 19.10 13.30 -22.92
C SER A 94 18.23 12.11 -22.49
N SER A 95 17.69 11.38 -23.48
CA SER A 95 16.72 10.28 -23.43
C SER A 95 17.31 9.02 -24.11
N ALA A 96 16.90 7.82 -23.71
CA ALA A 96 17.19 6.56 -24.41
C ALA A 96 15.89 5.83 -24.79
N GLY A 97 15.93 5.14 -25.94
CA GLY A 97 14.77 4.65 -26.70
C GLY A 97 14.23 3.28 -26.31
N LYS A 98 13.05 2.98 -26.86
CA LYS A 98 12.27 1.75 -26.68
C LYS A 98 12.47 0.79 -27.86
N GLY A 99 12.56 -0.50 -27.58
CA GLY A 99 12.38 -1.58 -28.54
C GLY A 99 11.40 -2.61 -27.94
N THR A 100 10.56 -3.20 -28.77
CA THR A 100 9.62 -4.27 -28.42
C THR A 100 10.20 -5.57 -28.97
N ILE A 101 10.29 -6.62 -28.15
CA ILE A 101 10.56 -7.98 -28.61
C ILE A 101 9.21 -8.69 -28.57
N GLU A 102 8.72 -9.12 -29.72
CA GLU A 102 7.53 -9.95 -29.82
C GLU A 102 7.95 -11.41 -29.64
N TYR A 103 7.56 -12.02 -28.53
CA TYR A 103 7.57 -13.47 -28.39
C TYR A 103 6.21 -13.98 -28.88
N VAL A 104 6.23 -14.71 -29.99
CA VAL A 104 5.10 -15.53 -30.42
C VAL A 104 5.32 -16.89 -29.77
N LEU A 105 4.43 -17.26 -28.83
CA LEU A 105 4.40 -18.60 -28.26
C LEU A 105 3.91 -19.54 -29.37
N ASP A 106 4.83 -20.25 -30.02
CA ASP A 106 4.50 -21.33 -30.94
C ASP A 106 4.02 -22.52 -30.09
N ASP A 107 2.70 -22.76 -30.14
CA ASP A 107 1.97 -23.92 -29.62
C ASP A 107 1.83 -24.02 -28.08
N PRO A 108 0.83 -23.35 -27.46
CA PRO A 108 0.40 -23.72 -26.12
C PRO A 108 -0.16 -25.14 -26.20
N GLN A 109 0.51 -26.10 -25.56
CA GLN A 109 -0.11 -27.39 -25.32
C GLN A 109 -1.35 -27.17 -24.46
N ALA A 110 -2.51 -27.09 -25.11
CA ALA A 110 -3.81 -27.06 -24.47
C ALA A 110 -4.02 -28.40 -23.75
N HIS A 111 -3.54 -28.47 -22.52
CA HIS A 111 -3.73 -29.60 -21.63
C HIS A 111 -4.51 -29.09 -20.44
N GLY A 112 -5.83 -29.16 -20.54
CA GLY A 112 -6.70 -28.93 -19.40
C GLY A 112 -6.42 -29.93 -18.27
N TYR A 113 -6.92 -29.60 -17.09
CA TYR A 113 -6.79 -30.44 -15.91
C TYR A 113 -7.92 -31.48 -15.82
N ASP A 114 -7.56 -32.72 -15.53
CA ASP A 114 -8.48 -33.81 -15.23
C ASP A 114 -8.36 -34.21 -13.75
N GLU A 115 -9.48 -34.29 -13.03
CA GLU A 115 -9.48 -34.70 -11.61
C GLU A 115 -8.91 -36.12 -11.45
N GLY A 116 -7.92 -36.26 -10.57
CA GLY A 116 -7.16 -37.49 -10.32
C GLY A 116 -5.94 -37.70 -11.22
N ALA A 117 -5.74 -36.89 -12.26
CA ALA A 117 -4.56 -36.98 -13.12
C ALA A 117 -3.33 -36.35 -12.45
N THR A 118 -2.14 -36.82 -12.86
CA THR A 118 -0.84 -36.35 -12.37
C THR A 118 -0.09 -35.56 -13.44
N TYR A 119 0.52 -34.45 -13.03
CA TYR A 119 1.24 -33.51 -13.88
C TYR A 119 2.65 -33.32 -13.35
N ARG A 120 3.61 -33.03 -14.25
CA ARG A 120 4.96 -32.62 -13.86
C ARG A 120 5.06 -31.10 -13.92
N LEU A 121 5.50 -30.50 -12.84
CA LEU A 121 5.61 -29.05 -12.69
C LEU A 121 6.95 -28.66 -12.09
N HIS A 122 7.44 -27.48 -12.44
CA HIS A 122 8.66 -26.91 -11.87
C HIS A 122 8.28 -25.87 -10.80
N VAL A 123 8.59 -26.14 -9.53
CA VAL A 123 8.36 -25.21 -8.43
C VAL A 123 9.57 -24.29 -8.26
N PRO A 124 9.39 -22.96 -8.30
CA PRO A 124 10.46 -22.00 -8.02
C PRO A 124 10.90 -22.04 -6.55
N GLU A 125 12.18 -22.33 -6.31
CA GLU A 125 12.84 -22.22 -5.01
C GLU A 125 13.75 -20.99 -4.98
N LYS A 126 14.43 -20.71 -3.87
CA LYS A 126 15.25 -19.48 -3.74
C LYS A 126 16.34 -19.36 -4.82
N ASP A 127 17.05 -20.45 -5.09
CA ASP A 127 18.25 -20.45 -5.93
C ASP A 127 18.18 -21.45 -7.11
N HIS A 128 17.08 -22.21 -7.24
CA HIS A 128 16.89 -23.24 -8.26
C HIS A 128 15.39 -23.50 -8.47
N GLN A 129 15.05 -24.40 -9.39
CA GLN A 129 13.71 -24.98 -9.51
C GLN A 129 13.73 -26.45 -9.14
N ARG A 130 12.61 -26.92 -8.58
CA ARG A 130 12.39 -28.31 -8.21
C ARG A 130 11.29 -28.89 -9.10
N GLU A 131 11.60 -29.92 -9.86
CA GLU A 131 10.57 -30.70 -10.56
C GLU A 131 9.81 -31.56 -9.53
N ILE A 132 8.49 -31.56 -9.62
CA ILE A 132 7.60 -32.36 -8.79
C ILE A 132 6.55 -33.09 -9.64
N GLU A 133 5.97 -34.14 -9.07
CA GLU A 133 4.70 -34.68 -9.54
C GLU A 133 3.56 -34.12 -8.69
N ALA A 134 2.54 -33.56 -9.34
CA ALA A 134 1.37 -32.97 -8.71
C ALA A 134 0.09 -33.65 -9.19
N THR A 135 -0.80 -34.01 -8.27
CA THR A 135 -2.12 -34.59 -8.58
C THR A 135 -3.17 -33.48 -8.60
N ALA A 136 -3.96 -33.39 -9.67
CA ALA A 136 -5.13 -32.52 -9.73
C ALA A 136 -6.25 -33.09 -8.83
N LEU A 137 -6.44 -32.51 -7.66
CA LEU A 137 -7.39 -33.00 -6.66
C LEU A 137 -8.83 -32.64 -7.02
N THR A 138 -9.05 -31.43 -7.54
CA THR A 138 -10.35 -31.00 -8.02
C THR A 138 -10.20 -29.93 -9.08
N VAL A 139 -11.10 -29.92 -10.05
CA VAL A 139 -11.12 -28.97 -11.16
C VAL A 139 -12.49 -28.30 -11.18
N LEU A 140 -12.50 -26.98 -11.02
CA LEU A 140 -13.70 -26.16 -10.91
C LEU A 140 -13.83 -25.20 -12.11
N ASP A 141 -14.77 -24.25 -12.05
CA ASP A 141 -15.09 -23.39 -13.19
C ASP A 141 -13.96 -22.42 -13.55
N HIS A 142 -13.12 -22.02 -12.59
CA HIS A 142 -12.06 -21.02 -12.82
C HIS A 142 -10.66 -21.51 -12.46
N ALA A 143 -10.54 -22.62 -11.71
CA ALA A 143 -9.25 -23.12 -11.27
C ALA A 143 -9.17 -24.63 -11.15
N ALA A 144 -7.96 -25.15 -11.32
CA ALA A 144 -7.57 -26.51 -10.97
C ALA A 144 -6.74 -26.49 -9.68
N PHE A 145 -7.12 -27.31 -8.70
CA PHE A 145 -6.44 -27.40 -7.42
C PHE A 145 -5.55 -28.63 -7.41
N LEU A 146 -4.25 -28.40 -7.47
CA LEU A 146 -3.22 -29.41 -7.52
C LEU A 146 -2.50 -29.53 -6.17
N VAL A 147 -2.03 -30.73 -5.86
CA VAL A 147 -1.20 -30.98 -4.69
C VAL A 147 -0.01 -31.84 -5.09
N GLU A 148 1.17 -31.48 -4.60
CA GLU A 148 2.35 -32.34 -4.72
C GLU A 148 1.99 -33.74 -4.21
N THR A 149 2.13 -34.76 -5.06
CA THR A 149 1.59 -36.10 -4.82
C THR A 149 2.09 -36.73 -3.52
N THR A 150 3.29 -36.36 -3.08
CA THR A 150 3.90 -36.81 -1.81
C THR A 150 3.25 -36.21 -0.57
N LEU A 151 2.52 -35.11 -0.70
CA LEU A 151 1.81 -34.40 0.37
C LEU A 151 0.31 -34.77 0.43
N LEU A 152 -0.18 -35.57 -0.51
CA LEU A 152 -1.59 -35.94 -0.58
C LEU A 152 -1.93 -37.00 0.47
N ASP A 153 -2.74 -36.60 1.44
CA ASP A 153 -3.46 -37.49 2.35
C ASP A 153 -4.93 -37.04 2.51
N GLU A 154 -5.73 -37.81 3.25
CA GLU A 154 -7.15 -37.48 3.47
C GLU A 154 -7.37 -36.11 4.15
N SER A 155 -6.41 -35.65 4.95
CA SER A 155 -6.51 -34.37 5.64
C SER A 155 -6.21 -33.21 4.69
N ALA A 156 -5.16 -33.34 3.88
CA ALA A 156 -4.83 -32.40 2.81
C ALA A 156 -5.98 -32.30 1.81
N GLU A 157 -6.54 -33.43 1.37
CA GLU A 157 -7.67 -33.46 0.44
C GLU A 157 -8.87 -32.67 0.98
N ARG A 158 -9.31 -32.94 2.21
CA ARG A 158 -10.45 -32.23 2.81
C ARG A 158 -10.19 -30.72 2.89
N LYS A 159 -9.00 -30.32 3.33
CA LYS A 159 -8.62 -28.91 3.46
C LYS A 159 -8.63 -28.21 2.09
N ILE A 160 -7.98 -28.81 1.09
CA ILE A 160 -7.90 -28.23 -0.26
C ILE A 160 -9.28 -28.11 -0.87
N ARG A 161 -10.15 -29.13 -0.79
CA ARG A 161 -11.51 -29.04 -1.35
C ARG A 161 -12.37 -27.96 -0.68
N ALA A 162 -12.20 -27.74 0.64
CA ALA A 162 -12.89 -26.67 1.35
C ALA A 162 -12.44 -25.29 0.85
N VAL A 163 -11.12 -25.09 0.72
CA VAL A 163 -10.53 -23.85 0.20
C VAL A 163 -10.90 -23.62 -1.28
N ALA A 164 -10.86 -24.68 -2.10
CA ALA A 164 -11.15 -24.63 -3.53
C ALA A 164 -12.53 -24.08 -3.83
N LYS A 165 -13.54 -24.57 -3.11
CA LYS A 165 -14.92 -24.11 -3.26
C LYS A 165 -15.05 -22.60 -3.00
N VAL A 166 -14.45 -22.11 -1.92
CA VAL A 166 -14.53 -20.68 -1.55
C VAL A 166 -13.75 -19.82 -2.54
N PHE A 167 -12.62 -20.31 -3.03
CA PHE A 167 -11.87 -19.61 -4.07
C PHE A 167 -12.71 -19.41 -5.33
N ASP A 168 -13.26 -20.50 -5.85
CA ASP A 168 -13.96 -20.51 -7.15
C ASP A 168 -15.29 -19.77 -7.08
N GLU A 169 -16.06 -19.96 -6.01
CA GLU A 169 -17.39 -19.35 -5.84
C GLU A 169 -17.33 -17.90 -5.32
N VAL A 170 -16.26 -17.49 -4.63
CA VAL A 170 -16.21 -16.19 -3.92
C VAL A 170 -15.01 -15.35 -4.29
N ILE A 171 -13.78 -15.84 -4.07
CA ILE A 171 -12.57 -15.02 -4.21
C ILE A 171 -12.34 -14.64 -5.67
N TYR A 172 -12.38 -15.61 -6.59
CA TYR A 172 -12.16 -15.41 -8.01
C TYR A 172 -13.13 -14.39 -8.64
N PRO A 173 -14.46 -14.54 -8.54
CA PRO A 173 -15.38 -13.59 -9.17
C PRO A 173 -15.26 -12.17 -8.58
N ARG A 174 -14.99 -12.05 -7.28
CA ARG A 174 -14.80 -10.73 -6.64
C ARG A 174 -13.48 -10.08 -7.05
N ALA A 175 -12.38 -10.83 -7.04
CA ALA A 175 -11.07 -10.34 -7.44
C ALA A 175 -11.06 -9.90 -8.90
N THR A 176 -11.64 -10.70 -9.79
CA THR A 176 -11.68 -10.39 -11.22
C THR A 176 -12.58 -9.19 -11.54
N ALA A 177 -13.66 -9.01 -10.77
CA ALA A 177 -14.52 -7.84 -10.89
C ALA A 177 -13.81 -6.52 -10.56
N LEU A 178 -12.71 -6.55 -9.80
CA LEU A 178 -11.98 -5.37 -9.31
C LEU A 178 -10.63 -5.16 -10.00
N PHE A 179 -9.85 -6.23 -10.17
CA PHE A 179 -8.45 -6.15 -10.61
C PHE A 179 -8.21 -6.58 -12.06
N GLY A 180 -9.26 -7.02 -12.76
CA GLY A 180 -9.18 -7.51 -14.15
C GLY A 180 -9.17 -9.03 -14.24
N THR A 181 -8.94 -9.57 -15.42
CA THR A 181 -8.95 -11.02 -15.67
C THR A 181 -7.52 -11.57 -15.71
N PRO A 182 -7.32 -12.86 -15.40
CA PRO A 182 -6.03 -13.48 -15.62
C PRO A 182 -5.73 -13.54 -17.13
N SER A 183 -4.47 -13.76 -17.46
CA SER A 183 -4.09 -14.27 -18.78
C SER A 183 -4.49 -15.74 -18.90
N ASP A 184 -4.34 -16.29 -20.09
CA ASP A 184 -4.55 -17.71 -20.36
C ASP A 184 -3.43 -18.16 -21.32
N ILE A 185 -2.23 -18.36 -20.75
CA ILE A 185 -1.02 -18.62 -21.54
C ILE A 185 -1.04 -20.01 -22.18
N ASN A 186 -1.60 -21.00 -21.48
CA ASN A 186 -1.70 -22.39 -21.93
C ASN A 186 -3.05 -22.71 -22.62
N GLY A 187 -4.02 -21.79 -22.62
CA GLY A 187 -5.28 -21.94 -23.36
C GLY A 187 -6.27 -22.90 -22.70
N ASP A 188 -6.18 -23.11 -21.39
CA ASP A 188 -7.06 -24.02 -20.64
C ASP A 188 -8.20 -23.31 -19.89
N GLU A 189 -8.20 -21.97 -19.91
CA GLU A 189 -9.14 -21.09 -19.20
C GLU A 189 -9.15 -21.26 -17.67
N LYS A 190 -8.09 -21.84 -17.08
CA LYS A 190 -7.96 -22.10 -15.63
C LYS A 190 -6.71 -21.46 -15.03
N ILE A 191 -6.81 -21.16 -13.75
CA ILE A 191 -5.64 -20.93 -12.90
C ILE A 191 -5.29 -22.24 -12.19
N ALA A 192 -4.03 -22.65 -12.21
CA ALA A 192 -3.53 -23.71 -11.38
C ALA A 192 -3.23 -23.20 -9.96
N VAL A 193 -3.84 -23.81 -8.95
CA VAL A 193 -3.51 -23.57 -7.54
C VAL A 193 -2.74 -24.79 -7.03
N LEU A 194 -1.43 -24.64 -6.85
CA LEU A 194 -0.53 -25.74 -6.48
C LEU A 194 -0.16 -25.70 -4.99
N PHE A 195 -0.55 -26.73 -4.26
CA PHE A 195 -0.12 -26.99 -2.89
C PHE A 195 1.19 -27.78 -2.86
N THR A 196 2.25 -27.18 -2.32
CA THR A 196 3.60 -27.78 -2.27
C THR A 196 4.36 -27.32 -1.03
N SER A 197 5.44 -28.02 -0.69
CA SER A 197 6.38 -27.58 0.35
C SER A 197 7.37 -26.57 -0.22
N PHE A 198 7.56 -25.45 0.47
CA PHE A 198 8.59 -24.48 0.12
C PHE A 198 9.89 -24.77 0.87
N HIS A 199 10.97 -25.10 0.15
CA HIS A 199 12.25 -25.32 0.80
C HIS A 199 12.95 -23.98 1.05
N ASN A 200 13.32 -23.72 2.30
CA ASN A 200 14.07 -22.51 2.70
C ASN A 200 13.34 -21.18 2.43
N ARG A 201 12.01 -21.20 2.37
CA ARG A 201 11.16 -19.99 2.29
C ARG A 201 10.10 -20.05 3.38
N ASN A 202 10.05 -19.06 4.26
CA ASN A 202 8.96 -18.89 5.23
C ASN A 202 7.81 -18.12 4.58
N LEU A 203 7.19 -18.70 3.55
CA LEU A 203 6.09 -18.09 2.79
C LEU A 203 4.78 -18.82 3.06
N GLY A 204 3.66 -18.09 2.99
CA GLY A 204 2.32 -18.68 3.00
C GLY A 204 1.85 -19.08 1.59
N GLY A 205 2.29 -18.31 0.60
CA GLY A 205 2.10 -18.52 -0.82
C GLY A 205 3.01 -17.61 -1.62
N PHE A 206 2.99 -17.75 -2.94
CA PHE A 206 3.53 -16.76 -3.87
C PHE A 206 2.96 -16.95 -5.29
N PHE A 207 2.90 -15.87 -6.05
CA PHE A 207 2.83 -15.86 -7.51
C PHE A 207 4.20 -15.61 -8.13
N ASN A 208 4.55 -16.36 -9.17
CA ASN A 208 5.79 -16.16 -9.93
C ASN A 208 5.48 -15.84 -11.39
N HIS A 209 5.62 -14.57 -11.77
CA HIS A 209 5.34 -14.11 -13.14
C HIS A 209 6.21 -14.76 -14.22
N ILE A 210 7.36 -15.34 -13.86
CA ILE A 210 8.23 -16.01 -14.84
C ILE A 210 7.56 -17.28 -15.38
N ASP A 211 6.64 -17.90 -14.65
CA ASP A 211 5.86 -19.05 -15.15
C ASP A 211 4.99 -18.70 -16.36
N LEU A 212 4.76 -17.42 -16.65
CA LEU A 212 4.00 -16.95 -17.81
C LEU A 212 4.88 -16.65 -19.04
N LEU A 213 6.20 -16.73 -18.90
CA LEU A 213 7.15 -16.28 -19.92
C LEU A 213 7.82 -17.48 -20.59
N PRO A 214 8.10 -17.42 -21.91
CA PRO A 214 8.89 -18.45 -22.57
C PRO A 214 10.28 -18.57 -21.95
N GLU A 215 10.93 -19.72 -22.15
CA GLU A 215 12.31 -19.94 -21.72
C GLU A 215 13.20 -18.77 -22.15
N ASN A 216 13.93 -18.20 -21.19
CA ASN A 216 14.89 -17.16 -21.47
C ASN A 216 16.24 -17.80 -21.80
N ALA A 217 16.78 -17.52 -22.99
CA ALA A 217 18.11 -18.00 -23.40
C ALA A 217 19.22 -17.58 -22.41
N ASP A 218 19.02 -16.50 -21.64
CA ASP A 218 19.99 -16.01 -20.65
C ASP A 218 19.87 -16.70 -19.27
N ASN A 219 18.83 -17.51 -19.04
CA ASN A 219 18.69 -18.31 -17.82
C ASN A 219 18.24 -19.75 -18.15
N PRO A 220 19.16 -20.59 -18.68
CA PRO A 220 18.83 -21.94 -19.16
C PRO A 220 18.44 -22.92 -18.04
N ASP A 221 18.72 -22.58 -16.79
CA ASP A 221 18.33 -23.38 -15.62
C ASP A 221 16.89 -23.06 -15.14
N HIS A 222 16.19 -22.17 -15.86
CA HIS A 222 14.81 -21.82 -15.58
C HIS A 222 13.86 -22.43 -16.62
N HIS A 223 13.05 -23.37 -16.14
CA HIS A 223 11.98 -24.06 -16.85
C HIS A 223 10.63 -23.45 -16.43
N PRO A 224 10.08 -22.48 -17.19
CA PRO A 224 8.78 -21.91 -16.90
C PRO A 224 7.69 -22.95 -17.17
N ASN A 225 6.63 -22.95 -16.36
CA ASN A 225 5.51 -23.86 -16.59
C ASN A 225 4.58 -23.41 -17.74
N LEU A 226 4.75 -22.19 -18.26
CA LEU A 226 3.95 -21.57 -19.32
C LEU A 226 2.44 -21.52 -18.99
N GLN A 227 2.11 -21.20 -17.75
CA GLN A 227 0.72 -21.16 -17.26
C GLN A 227 0.58 -20.36 -15.96
N GLU A 228 -0.65 -19.99 -15.66
CA GLU A 228 -1.05 -19.26 -14.46
C GLU A 228 -1.01 -20.16 -13.21
N ILE A 229 0.07 -20.09 -12.42
CA ILE A 229 0.20 -20.84 -11.16
C ILE A 229 0.22 -19.93 -9.94
N LEU A 230 -0.63 -20.25 -8.96
CA LEU A 230 -0.55 -19.77 -7.59
C LEU A 230 0.01 -20.87 -6.70
N TYR A 231 1.11 -20.61 -5.99
CA TYR A 231 1.75 -21.58 -5.11
C TYR A 231 1.33 -21.36 -3.67
N LEU A 232 0.97 -22.42 -2.94
CA LEU A 232 0.58 -22.38 -1.52
C LEU A 232 1.21 -23.51 -0.70
N THR A 233 1.40 -23.28 0.60
CA THR A 233 1.81 -24.34 1.55
C THR A 233 0.63 -24.88 2.36
N LEU A 234 0.56 -26.20 2.55
CA LEU A 234 -0.48 -26.86 3.37
C LEU A 234 -0.31 -26.65 4.89
N GLU A 235 0.83 -26.10 5.33
CA GLU A 235 1.16 -25.88 6.73
C GLU A 235 0.36 -24.72 7.39
N ARG A 236 -0.54 -24.10 6.63
CA ARG A 236 -1.37 -22.97 7.06
C ARG A 236 -2.79 -23.41 7.42
N SER A 237 -3.50 -22.57 8.18
CA SER A 237 -4.92 -22.77 8.45
C SER A 237 -5.76 -22.50 7.19
N GLU A 238 -7.01 -22.96 7.15
CA GLU A 238 -7.91 -22.68 6.01
C GLU A 238 -8.12 -21.17 5.81
N ALA A 239 -8.24 -20.40 6.89
CA ALA A 239 -8.38 -18.95 6.82
C ALA A 239 -7.14 -18.28 6.21
N ASP A 240 -5.94 -18.69 6.64
CA ASP A 240 -4.68 -18.18 6.09
C ASP A 240 -4.52 -18.56 4.61
N LEU A 241 -4.97 -19.74 4.19
CA LEU A 241 -4.93 -20.15 2.79
C LEU A 241 -5.85 -19.30 1.91
N LEU A 242 -7.05 -18.97 2.40
CA LEU A 242 -7.98 -18.09 1.69
C LEU A 242 -7.46 -16.66 1.60
N GLU A 243 -6.84 -16.16 2.66
CA GLU A 243 -6.14 -14.86 2.65
C GLU A 243 -5.02 -14.85 1.60
N ASN A 244 -4.12 -15.84 1.65
CA ASN A 244 -3.01 -15.94 0.68
C ASN A 244 -3.54 -16.07 -0.75
N LEU A 245 -4.62 -16.81 -0.98
CA LEU A 245 -5.23 -16.90 -2.31
C LEU A 245 -5.73 -15.53 -2.81
N ALA A 246 -6.38 -14.73 -1.95
CA ALA A 246 -6.78 -13.38 -2.29
C ALA A 246 -5.56 -12.50 -2.63
N HIS A 247 -4.48 -12.63 -1.86
CA HIS A 247 -3.21 -11.92 -2.06
C HIS A 247 -2.55 -12.30 -3.40
N GLU A 248 -2.27 -13.59 -3.60
CA GLU A 248 -1.53 -14.08 -4.77
C GLU A 248 -2.33 -13.95 -6.07
N LEU A 249 -3.66 -14.12 -6.00
CA LEU A 249 -4.51 -13.87 -7.15
C LEU A 249 -4.42 -12.40 -7.57
N GLN A 250 -4.36 -11.45 -6.63
CA GLN A 250 -4.21 -10.04 -6.99
C GLN A 250 -2.91 -9.79 -7.77
N HIS A 251 -1.79 -10.39 -7.36
CA HIS A 251 -0.52 -10.29 -8.09
C HIS A 251 -0.67 -10.79 -9.52
N LEU A 252 -1.26 -11.98 -9.70
CA LEU A 252 -1.52 -12.56 -11.02
C LEU A 252 -2.39 -11.65 -11.88
N LEU A 253 -3.57 -11.25 -11.40
CA LEU A 253 -4.51 -10.42 -12.17
C LEU A 253 -3.92 -9.07 -12.58
N PHE A 254 -3.19 -8.43 -11.65
CA PHE A 254 -2.52 -7.17 -11.93
C PHE A 254 -1.40 -7.36 -12.93
N PHE A 255 -0.61 -8.43 -12.80
CA PHE A 255 0.45 -8.73 -13.74
C PHE A 255 -0.09 -9.01 -15.14
N SER A 256 -1.10 -9.88 -15.24
CA SER A 256 -1.77 -10.22 -16.50
C SER A 256 -2.32 -8.96 -17.18
N SER A 257 -3.12 -8.16 -16.48
CA SER A 257 -3.72 -6.95 -17.04
C SER A 257 -2.67 -5.92 -17.49
N LYS A 258 -1.67 -5.67 -16.64
CA LYS A 258 -0.70 -4.59 -16.87
C LYS A 258 0.38 -4.98 -17.86
N TYR A 259 0.95 -6.17 -17.72
CA TYR A 259 2.15 -6.59 -18.44
C TYR A 259 1.91 -7.60 -19.56
N MET A 260 0.81 -8.38 -19.53
CA MET A 260 0.58 -9.45 -20.52
C MET A 260 -0.53 -9.12 -21.53
N THR A 261 -1.66 -8.57 -21.11
CA THR A 261 -2.84 -8.38 -21.97
C THR A 261 -2.69 -7.15 -22.87
N ASN A 262 -2.63 -7.36 -24.19
CA ASN A 262 -2.49 -6.29 -25.17
C ASN A 262 -3.85 -5.76 -25.65
N GLU A 263 -3.85 -4.60 -26.31
CA GLU A 263 -5.06 -3.94 -26.82
C GLU A 263 -5.83 -4.80 -27.85
N ASP A 264 -5.14 -5.73 -28.52
CA ASP A 264 -5.70 -6.70 -29.46
C ASP A 264 -6.23 -7.98 -28.79
N GLY A 265 -6.18 -8.06 -27.45
CA GLY A 265 -6.61 -9.22 -26.67
C GLY A 265 -5.58 -10.34 -26.59
N THR A 266 -4.37 -10.17 -27.14
CA THR A 266 -3.32 -11.19 -27.08
C THR A 266 -2.50 -11.09 -25.78
N TYR A 267 -1.99 -12.24 -25.31
CA TYR A 267 -1.08 -12.30 -24.16
C TYR A 267 0.37 -12.28 -24.61
N ARG A 268 1.03 -11.11 -24.47
CA ARG A 268 2.46 -10.91 -24.78
C ARG A 268 3.06 -9.91 -23.81
N LEU A 269 4.26 -10.20 -23.32
CA LEU A 269 4.96 -9.35 -22.36
C LEU A 269 5.26 -7.95 -22.93
N LYS A 270 4.83 -6.91 -22.21
CA LYS A 270 5.07 -5.50 -22.53
C LYS A 270 6.40 -5.01 -21.92
N LEU A 271 7.49 -5.23 -22.65
CA LEU A 271 8.85 -4.92 -22.19
C LEU A 271 9.16 -3.43 -21.94
N ASP A 272 8.34 -2.50 -22.44
CA ASP A 272 8.55 -1.07 -22.27
C ASP A 272 7.82 -0.49 -21.03
N ILE A 273 7.15 -1.33 -20.24
CA ILE A 273 6.52 -0.96 -18.99
C ILE A 273 7.46 -1.36 -17.85
N PRO A 274 7.95 -0.42 -17.03
CA PRO A 274 8.72 -0.77 -15.84
C PRO A 274 7.87 -1.59 -14.85
N TYR A 275 8.52 -2.38 -13.99
CA TYR A 275 7.85 -3.01 -12.87
C TYR A 275 7.23 -1.96 -11.94
N GLU A 276 6.09 -2.31 -11.36
CA GLU A 276 5.41 -1.49 -10.36
C GLU A 276 6.30 -1.35 -9.12
N GLU A 277 6.14 -0.24 -8.40
CA GLU A 277 6.84 -0.06 -7.13
C GLU A 277 6.43 -1.19 -6.18
N ARG A 278 7.41 -1.91 -5.61
CA ARG A 278 7.18 -3.07 -4.73
C ARG A 278 6.13 -2.80 -3.65
N GLY A 279 6.23 -1.64 -2.99
CA GLY A 279 5.26 -1.22 -1.98
C GLY A 279 3.82 -1.10 -2.49
N ILE A 280 3.62 -0.55 -3.70
CA ILE A 280 2.28 -0.46 -4.30
C ILE A 280 1.76 -1.84 -4.67
N ASN A 281 2.61 -2.67 -5.28
CA ASN A 281 2.23 -4.02 -5.67
C ASN A 281 1.77 -4.85 -4.46
N GLU A 282 2.57 -4.92 -3.40
CA GLU A 282 2.23 -5.63 -2.16
C GLU A 282 1.06 -4.99 -1.39
N GLY A 283 0.98 -3.65 -1.39
CA GLY A 283 -0.14 -2.95 -0.78
C GLY A 283 -1.48 -3.23 -1.48
N LEU A 284 -1.48 -3.43 -2.80
CA LEU A 284 -2.67 -3.82 -3.55
C LEU A 284 -3.09 -5.26 -3.18
N SER A 285 -2.14 -6.15 -2.95
CA SER A 285 -2.38 -7.54 -2.58
C SER A 285 -2.96 -7.66 -1.17
N HIS A 286 -2.39 -6.96 -0.19
CA HIS A 286 -2.98 -6.85 1.15
C HIS A 286 -4.33 -6.12 1.13
N PHE A 287 -4.52 -5.15 0.23
CA PHE A 287 -5.84 -4.56 0.02
C PHE A 287 -6.84 -5.57 -0.58
N ALA A 288 -6.40 -6.51 -1.41
CA ALA A 288 -7.25 -7.58 -1.91
C ALA A 288 -7.69 -8.53 -0.78
N GLU A 289 -6.79 -8.90 0.14
CA GLU A 289 -7.15 -9.64 1.34
C GLU A 289 -8.31 -8.96 2.09
N ASP A 290 -8.19 -7.64 2.31
CA ASP A 290 -9.19 -6.81 2.99
C ASP A 290 -10.52 -6.77 2.21
N VAL A 291 -10.51 -6.21 1.00
CA VAL A 291 -11.72 -5.86 0.26
C VAL A 291 -12.50 -7.10 -0.18
N LEU A 292 -11.84 -8.24 -0.38
CA LEU A 292 -12.48 -9.50 -0.75
C LEU A 292 -13.08 -10.23 0.47
N GLY A 293 -12.78 -9.77 1.68
CA GLY A 293 -13.34 -10.29 2.93
C GLY A 293 -12.50 -11.37 3.59
N TYR A 294 -11.19 -11.47 3.32
CA TYR A 294 -10.33 -12.57 3.78
C TYR A 294 -9.05 -12.12 4.53
N GLY A 295 -8.94 -10.84 4.92
CA GLY A 295 -7.77 -10.30 5.64
C GLY A 295 -7.71 -10.60 7.13
N CYS A 296 -7.72 -11.88 7.51
CA CYS A 296 -7.68 -12.33 8.90
C CYS A 296 -6.37 -12.01 9.66
N ASN A 297 -5.25 -11.84 8.96
CA ASN A 297 -3.95 -11.47 9.53
C ASN A 297 -3.63 -9.97 9.37
N LEU A 298 -4.44 -9.22 8.60
CA LEU A 298 -4.25 -7.78 8.42
C LEU A 298 -4.18 -6.99 9.74
N PRO A 299 -4.93 -7.31 10.81
CA PRO A 299 -4.75 -6.62 12.08
C PRO A 299 -3.34 -6.75 12.65
N GLY A 300 -2.71 -7.91 12.50
CA GLY A 300 -1.32 -8.13 12.91
C GLY A 300 -0.35 -7.32 12.05
N LEU A 301 -0.59 -7.24 10.74
CA LEU A 301 0.19 -6.42 9.81
C LEU A 301 0.07 -4.92 10.12
N VAL A 302 -1.15 -4.42 10.32
CA VAL A 302 -1.43 -3.03 10.71
C VAL A 302 -0.76 -2.68 12.03
N ARG A 303 -0.71 -3.60 13.01
CA ARG A 303 -0.01 -3.38 14.27
C ARG A 303 1.47 -3.06 14.04
N TYR A 304 2.17 -3.78 13.16
CA TYR A 304 3.57 -3.46 12.85
C TYR A 304 3.74 -2.03 12.35
N TYR A 305 2.85 -1.56 11.47
CA TYR A 305 2.87 -0.18 11.00
C TYR A 305 2.62 0.83 12.12
N LEU A 306 1.63 0.59 12.97
CA LEU A 306 1.28 1.51 14.06
C LEU A 306 2.41 1.61 15.11
N GLU A 307 3.10 0.49 15.39
CA GLU A 307 4.25 0.45 16.28
C GLU A 307 5.49 1.12 15.66
N GLY A 308 5.69 0.98 14.35
CA GLY A 308 6.80 1.56 13.58
C GLY A 308 6.52 2.91 12.91
N PHE A 309 5.37 3.54 13.19
CA PHE A 309 4.87 4.69 12.42
C PHE A 309 5.87 5.85 12.37
N ASP A 310 6.57 6.11 13.48
CA ASP A 310 7.57 7.18 13.62
C ASP A 310 8.89 6.83 12.89
N GLY A 311 8.85 6.79 11.57
CA GLY A 311 9.96 6.39 10.70
C GLY A 311 9.53 5.49 9.55
N ALA A 312 8.28 5.03 9.54
CA ALA A 312 7.73 4.20 8.49
C ALA A 312 7.85 4.87 7.12
N SER A 313 8.44 4.15 6.17
CA SER A 313 8.48 4.51 4.75
C SER A 313 7.46 3.71 3.98
N LEU A 314 6.83 4.30 2.96
CA LEU A 314 6.09 3.51 1.96
C LEU A 314 7.03 2.82 0.95
N GLN A 315 8.27 3.27 0.81
CA GLN A 315 9.24 2.62 -0.07
C GLN A 315 10.20 1.74 0.71
N TYR A 316 10.49 0.56 0.16
CA TYR A 316 11.51 -0.37 0.65
C TYR A 316 12.13 -1.15 -0.51
N GLU A 317 13.36 -1.66 -0.35
CA GLU A 317 14.13 -2.26 -1.45
C GLU A 317 14.16 -3.78 -1.46
N SER A 318 14.13 -4.42 -0.29
CA SER A 318 14.21 -5.87 -0.15
C SER A 318 13.39 -6.36 1.04
N ASP A 319 13.04 -7.64 1.01
CA ASP A 319 12.46 -8.34 2.14
C ASP A 319 13.55 -8.92 3.09
N GLU A 320 14.81 -8.47 2.95
CA GLU A 320 15.92 -8.93 3.82
C GLU A 320 15.78 -8.38 5.24
N ASP A 321 15.39 -7.10 5.36
CA ASP A 321 14.92 -6.54 6.62
C ASP A 321 13.41 -6.74 6.71
N LEU A 322 13.03 -7.86 7.34
CA LEU A 322 11.64 -8.26 7.46
C LEU A 322 10.79 -7.22 8.22
N GLU A 323 11.36 -6.53 9.21
CA GLU A 323 10.63 -5.53 9.98
C GLU A 323 10.34 -4.30 9.12
N GLU A 324 11.35 -3.78 8.41
CA GLU A 324 11.17 -2.67 7.46
C GLU A 324 10.16 -3.04 6.37
N ALA A 325 10.28 -4.24 5.80
CA ALA A 325 9.37 -4.74 4.76
C ALA A 325 7.93 -4.86 5.27
N LEU A 326 7.70 -5.43 6.47
CA LEU A 326 6.36 -5.54 7.05
C LEU A 326 5.75 -4.17 7.33
N VAL A 327 6.52 -3.23 7.88
CA VAL A 327 6.05 -1.85 8.10
C VAL A 327 5.68 -1.19 6.79
N ALA A 328 6.51 -1.33 5.74
CA ALA A 328 6.23 -0.73 4.44
C ALA A 328 5.03 -1.37 3.73
N ARG A 329 4.90 -2.71 3.76
CA ARG A 329 3.73 -3.45 3.22
C ARG A 329 2.44 -2.98 3.90
N ALA A 330 2.44 -2.95 5.23
CA ALA A 330 1.31 -2.48 6.04
C ALA A 330 0.95 -1.02 5.74
N GLY A 331 1.95 -0.14 5.62
CA GLY A 331 1.75 1.26 5.25
C GLY A 331 1.14 1.44 3.86
N ASN A 332 1.57 0.65 2.88
CA ASN A 332 1.02 0.70 1.53
C ASN A 332 -0.40 0.16 1.44
N TYR A 333 -0.68 -0.94 2.15
CA TYR A 333 -2.05 -1.42 2.33
C TYR A 333 -2.95 -0.30 2.86
N LEU A 334 -2.56 0.33 3.98
CA LEU A 334 -3.32 1.42 4.60
C LEU A 334 -3.46 2.61 3.66
N PHE A 335 -2.42 2.94 2.87
CA PHE A 335 -2.49 4.03 1.90
C PHE A 335 -3.49 3.74 0.78
N ILE A 336 -3.48 2.53 0.22
CA ILE A 336 -4.43 2.12 -0.82
C ILE A 336 -5.85 2.06 -0.27
N ARG A 337 -6.03 1.50 0.94
CA ARG A 337 -7.33 1.47 1.61
C ARG A 337 -7.86 2.87 1.88
N TYR A 338 -7.00 3.78 2.31
CA TYR A 338 -7.34 5.18 2.51
C TYR A 338 -7.82 5.84 1.20
N LEU A 339 -7.15 5.58 0.06
CA LEU A 339 -7.60 6.11 -1.23
C LEU A 339 -8.93 5.51 -1.68
N PHE A 340 -9.15 4.21 -1.45
CA PHE A 340 -10.43 3.55 -1.68
C PHE A 340 -11.55 4.22 -0.87
N ASP A 341 -11.35 4.44 0.42
CA ASP A 341 -12.32 5.12 1.30
C ASP A 341 -12.58 6.56 0.84
N ARG A 342 -11.53 7.28 0.39
CA ARG A 342 -11.64 8.63 -0.18
C ARG A 342 -12.40 8.69 -1.50
N LEU A 343 -12.54 7.58 -2.22
CA LEU A 343 -13.41 7.41 -3.39
C LEU A 343 -14.83 6.97 -3.02
N GLY A 344 -15.18 7.01 -1.73
CA GLY A 344 -16.49 6.60 -1.21
C GLY A 344 -16.53 5.17 -0.67
N GLY A 345 -15.38 4.48 -0.60
CA GLY A 345 -15.25 3.12 -0.08
C GLY A 345 -15.99 2.11 -0.96
N GLY A 346 -16.68 1.17 -0.34
CA GLY A 346 -17.45 0.15 -1.02
C GLY A 346 -17.31 -1.20 -0.33
N ARG A 347 -18.15 -2.14 -0.73
CA ARG A 347 -18.10 -3.53 -0.30
C ARG A 347 -18.68 -4.44 -1.37
N PHE A 348 -18.29 -5.70 -1.32
CA PHE A 348 -18.99 -6.74 -2.04
C PHE A 348 -20.30 -7.09 -1.33
N GLU A 349 -21.35 -7.26 -2.12
CA GLU A 349 -22.61 -7.81 -1.66
C GLU A 349 -22.58 -9.35 -1.73
N SER A 350 -23.65 -10.00 -1.24
CA SER A 350 -23.77 -11.47 -1.25
C SER A 350 -23.82 -12.07 -2.66
N ASP A 351 -24.11 -11.25 -3.69
CA ASP A 351 -24.11 -11.64 -5.10
C ASP A 351 -22.77 -11.36 -5.80
N HIS A 352 -21.72 -11.04 -5.04
CA HIS A 352 -20.37 -10.70 -5.52
C HIS A 352 -20.29 -9.41 -6.34
N SER A 353 -21.35 -8.58 -6.36
CA SER A 353 -21.28 -7.25 -6.96
C SER A 353 -20.59 -6.24 -6.02
N LEU A 354 -19.76 -5.36 -6.59
CA LEU A 354 -19.13 -4.25 -5.85
C LEU A 354 -20.01 -3.00 -5.93
N THR A 355 -20.31 -2.40 -4.78
CA THR A 355 -21.23 -1.26 -4.66
C THR A 355 -20.70 0.10 -5.13
N ASN A 356 -19.39 0.25 -5.37
CA ASN A 356 -18.77 1.54 -5.70
C ASN A 356 -18.10 1.53 -7.08
N ALA A 357 -18.72 2.20 -8.05
CA ALA A 357 -18.21 2.34 -9.42
C ALA A 357 -16.90 3.16 -9.51
N PRO A 358 -16.75 4.34 -8.88
CA PRO A 358 -15.47 5.05 -8.83
C PRO A 358 -14.28 4.19 -8.34
N ALA A 359 -14.47 3.41 -7.28
CA ALA A 359 -13.41 2.53 -6.78
C ALA A 359 -13.01 1.48 -7.81
N LYS A 360 -13.99 0.85 -8.47
CA LYS A 360 -13.74 -0.10 -9.56
C LYS A 360 -12.97 0.53 -10.71
N GLU A 361 -13.37 1.74 -11.12
CA GLU A 361 -12.72 2.49 -12.19
C GLU A 361 -11.27 2.86 -11.83
N PHE A 362 -11.00 3.17 -10.56
CA PHE A 362 -9.66 3.46 -10.08
C PHE A 362 -8.71 2.28 -10.26
N PHE A 363 -9.06 1.08 -9.79
CA PHE A 363 -8.19 -0.09 -9.90
C PHE A 363 -8.04 -0.59 -11.34
N SER A 364 -9.12 -0.60 -12.12
CA SER A 364 -9.03 -0.97 -13.53
C SER A 364 -8.17 0.01 -14.33
N SER A 365 -8.21 1.31 -14.01
CA SER A 365 -7.36 2.33 -14.62
C SER A 365 -5.88 2.17 -14.25
N LEU A 366 -5.56 1.73 -13.03
CA LEU A 366 -4.18 1.44 -12.62
C LEU A 366 -3.60 0.24 -13.36
N ALA A 367 -4.41 -0.82 -13.53
CA ALA A 367 -4.00 -2.03 -14.23
C ALA A 367 -3.87 -1.81 -15.75
N ALA A 368 -4.79 -1.08 -16.37
CA ALA A 368 -4.77 -0.82 -17.81
C ALA A 368 -3.68 0.18 -18.27
N SER A 369 -3.13 0.96 -17.34
CA SER A 369 -2.17 2.02 -17.65
C SER A 369 -0.73 1.50 -17.75
N ARG A 370 0.03 2.05 -18.71
CA ARG A 370 1.48 1.80 -18.87
C ARG A 370 2.35 2.57 -17.89
N LYS A 371 1.76 3.44 -17.06
CA LYS A 371 2.49 4.18 -16.03
C LYS A 371 2.61 3.32 -14.76
N VAL A 372 3.59 3.64 -13.92
CA VAL A 372 3.80 3.00 -12.62
C VAL A 372 4.11 4.04 -11.55
N GLY A 373 4.12 3.58 -10.30
CA GLY A 373 4.61 4.27 -9.14
C GLY A 373 3.59 5.22 -8.52
N TYR A 374 3.96 5.75 -7.36
CA TYR A 374 3.08 6.57 -6.52
C TYR A 374 2.52 7.79 -7.25
N ARG A 375 3.31 8.38 -8.17
CA ARG A 375 2.84 9.50 -8.97
C ARG A 375 1.69 9.09 -9.88
N HIS A 376 1.81 7.94 -10.54
CA HIS A 376 0.71 7.43 -11.37
C HIS A 376 -0.52 7.18 -10.51
N LEU A 377 -0.36 6.54 -9.35
CA LEU A 377 -1.44 6.27 -8.42
C LEU A 377 -2.17 7.57 -7.99
N ALA A 378 -1.43 8.64 -7.70
CA ALA A 378 -2.00 9.96 -7.41
C ALA A 378 -2.69 10.61 -8.63
N GLU A 379 -2.12 10.50 -9.82
CA GLU A 379 -2.71 10.99 -11.08
C GLU A 379 -4.04 10.29 -11.37
N THR A 380 -4.12 8.98 -11.21
CA THR A 380 -5.34 8.19 -11.38
C THR A 380 -6.37 8.58 -10.34
N PHE A 381 -5.99 8.68 -9.07
CA PHE A 381 -6.89 9.11 -8.01
C PHE A 381 -7.50 10.50 -8.31
N SER A 382 -6.67 11.46 -8.72
CA SER A 382 -7.14 12.80 -9.11
C SER A 382 -8.13 12.75 -10.28
N ALA A 383 -7.85 11.93 -11.29
CA ALA A 383 -8.72 11.79 -12.45
C ALA A 383 -10.10 11.23 -12.06
N ILE A 384 -10.14 10.18 -11.24
CA ILE A 384 -11.38 9.50 -10.83
C ILE A 384 -12.17 10.33 -9.82
N SER A 385 -11.50 10.88 -8.81
CA SER A 385 -12.16 11.68 -7.77
C SER A 385 -12.62 13.06 -8.24
N GLY A 386 -12.14 13.54 -9.39
CA GLY A 386 -12.33 14.91 -9.85
C GLY A 386 -11.63 15.96 -8.99
N THR A 387 -10.77 15.55 -8.05
CA THR A 387 -10.00 16.46 -7.20
C THR A 387 -8.65 16.77 -7.85
N LYS A 388 -8.20 18.02 -7.74
CA LYS A 388 -6.84 18.39 -8.17
C LYS A 388 -5.91 18.18 -6.99
N THR A 389 -5.38 16.96 -6.85
CA THR A 389 -4.57 16.57 -5.70
C THR A 389 -3.30 15.88 -6.19
N ASP A 390 -2.14 16.49 -5.92
CA ASP A 390 -0.88 15.87 -6.31
C ASP A 390 -0.46 14.78 -5.30
N LEU A 391 0.62 14.06 -5.63
CA LEU A 391 1.13 13.01 -4.75
C LEU A 391 1.52 13.54 -3.36
N ALA A 392 2.11 14.73 -3.29
CA ALA A 392 2.55 15.28 -2.02
C ALA A 392 1.36 15.62 -1.13
N ASP A 393 0.26 16.11 -1.71
CA ASP A 393 -1.01 16.35 -1.02
C ASP A 393 -1.61 15.05 -0.47
N LEU A 394 -1.68 13.98 -1.28
CA LEU A 394 -2.27 12.69 -0.86
C LEU A 394 -1.47 12.03 0.26
N ILE A 395 -0.14 12.05 0.17
CA ILE A 395 0.74 11.51 1.20
C ILE A 395 0.57 12.30 2.50
N ALA A 396 0.50 13.64 2.41
CA ALA A 396 0.27 14.49 3.58
C ALA A 396 -1.07 14.15 4.25
N ASP A 397 -2.12 13.99 3.46
CA ASP A 397 -3.44 13.65 4.00
C ASP A 397 -3.46 12.27 4.64
N PHE A 398 -2.84 11.29 3.99
CA PHE A 398 -2.77 9.92 4.50
C PHE A 398 -2.07 9.88 5.85
N PHE A 399 -0.88 10.49 5.97
CA PHE A 399 -0.18 10.54 7.24
C PHE A 399 -0.92 11.37 8.30
N THR A 400 -1.69 12.39 7.88
CA THR A 400 -2.60 13.11 8.76
C THR A 400 -3.74 12.21 9.24
N ALA A 401 -4.33 11.40 8.36
CA ALA A 401 -5.35 10.42 8.72
C ALA A 401 -4.80 9.39 9.73
N MET A 402 -3.58 8.88 9.51
CA MET A 402 -2.91 7.98 10.45
C MET A 402 -2.62 8.64 11.80
N THR A 403 -2.25 9.92 11.80
CA THR A 403 -2.01 10.68 13.05
C THR A 403 -3.28 10.83 13.91
N TYR A 404 -4.43 10.94 13.25
CA TYR A 404 -5.75 10.98 13.88
C TYR A 404 -6.42 9.62 14.03
N TYR A 405 -5.75 8.56 13.59
CA TYR A 405 -6.31 7.23 13.67
C TYR A 405 -6.58 6.84 15.13
N GLY A 406 -7.85 6.58 15.43
CA GLY A 406 -8.36 6.31 16.79
C GLY A 406 -8.59 7.52 17.68
N SER A 407 -8.41 8.75 17.18
CA SER A 407 -8.86 9.92 17.90
C SER A 407 -10.32 10.24 17.55
N SER A 408 -11.09 10.68 18.55
CA SER A 408 -12.40 11.31 18.33
C SER A 408 -12.29 12.76 17.85
N GLU A 409 -11.07 13.23 17.57
CA GLU A 409 -10.74 14.66 17.43
C GLU A 409 -10.74 15.15 15.97
N SER A 410 -10.71 14.25 14.98
CA SER A 410 -10.81 14.64 13.57
C SER A 410 -12.27 14.78 13.16
N TYR A 411 -12.71 15.97 12.75
CA TYR A 411 -14.04 16.21 12.19
C TYR A 411 -14.04 16.28 10.66
N ASN A 412 -12.88 16.15 10.02
CA ASN A 412 -12.77 16.24 8.57
C ASN A 412 -12.74 14.83 7.97
N PRO A 413 -13.74 14.43 7.17
CA PRO A 413 -13.78 13.11 6.51
C PRO A 413 -12.55 12.85 5.64
N ARG A 414 -11.83 13.91 5.22
CA ARG A 414 -10.56 13.84 4.49
C ARG A 414 -9.48 13.05 5.24
N PHE A 415 -9.51 13.02 6.57
CA PHE A 415 -8.48 12.43 7.44
C PHE A 415 -9.02 11.28 8.27
N GLN A 416 -9.95 10.53 7.69
CA GLN A 416 -10.56 9.37 8.33
C GLN A 416 -10.61 8.22 7.32
N PHE A 417 -10.43 7.01 7.83
CA PHE A 417 -10.84 5.80 7.13
C PHE A 417 -12.37 5.68 7.19
N ALA A 418 -12.95 4.97 6.24
CA ALA A 418 -14.36 4.59 6.34
C ALA A 418 -14.55 3.63 7.50
N GLU A 419 -15.78 3.57 8.02
CA GLU A 419 -16.11 2.59 9.05
C GLU A 419 -15.90 1.16 8.54
N PRO A 420 -15.27 0.28 9.33
CA PRO A 420 -15.18 -1.12 8.99
C PRO A 420 -16.55 -1.76 8.82
N LEU A 421 -16.66 -2.68 7.86
CA LEU A 421 -17.90 -3.37 7.52
C LEU A 421 -17.70 -4.87 7.59
N THR A 422 -18.68 -5.60 8.11
CA THR A 422 -18.70 -7.06 8.02
C THR A 422 -19.01 -7.48 6.58
N ASP A 423 -18.14 -8.30 5.99
CA ASP A 423 -18.39 -8.90 4.69
C ASP A 423 -19.59 -9.87 4.79
N PRO A 424 -20.58 -9.77 3.90
CA PRO A 424 -21.80 -10.57 4.00
C PRO A 424 -21.60 -12.07 3.69
N VAL A 425 -20.46 -12.47 3.09
CA VAL A 425 -20.19 -13.86 2.71
C VAL A 425 -19.25 -14.52 3.72
N SER A 426 -18.09 -13.89 4.00
CA SER A 426 -17.12 -14.46 4.94
C SER A 426 -17.46 -14.19 6.40
N GLY A 427 -18.26 -13.15 6.68
CA GLY A 427 -18.54 -12.69 8.04
C GLY A 427 -17.34 -12.00 8.71
N LEU A 428 -16.21 -11.83 8.00
CA LEU A 428 -15.03 -11.14 8.50
C LEU A 428 -15.17 -9.63 8.37
N LEU A 429 -14.42 -8.90 9.20
CA LEU A 429 -14.38 -7.45 9.14
C LEU A 429 -13.48 -7.00 7.99
N THR A 430 -13.99 -6.10 7.16
CA THR A 430 -13.23 -5.38 6.13
C THR A 430 -13.04 -3.94 6.58
N GLY A 431 -11.85 -3.40 6.36
CA GLY A 431 -11.44 -2.05 6.74
C GLY A 431 -10.61 -1.96 7.99
N VAL A 432 -10.19 -0.73 8.25
CA VAL A 432 -9.17 -0.42 9.24
C VAL A 432 -9.85 -0.27 10.62
N PRO A 433 -9.69 -1.23 11.55
CA PRO A 433 -10.52 -1.32 12.75
C PRO A 433 -10.11 -0.29 13.80
N ARG A 434 -11.04 0.57 14.23
CA ARG A 434 -10.74 1.63 15.23
C ARG A 434 -9.97 1.08 16.45
N PRO A 435 -8.97 1.82 16.97
CA PRO A 435 -8.28 1.47 18.21
C PRO A 435 -9.23 1.15 19.37
N GLY A 436 -8.84 0.18 20.19
CA GLY A 436 -9.67 -0.38 21.27
C GLY A 436 -10.74 -1.38 20.83
N HIS A 437 -10.89 -1.64 19.52
CA HIS A 437 -11.65 -2.82 19.06
C HIS A 437 -10.73 -4.03 19.01
N HIS A 438 -11.18 -5.15 19.61
CA HIS A 438 -10.57 -6.45 19.39
C HIS A 438 -10.96 -6.94 18.00
N THR A 439 -9.97 -7.18 17.15
CA THR A 439 -10.17 -7.92 15.90
C THR A 439 -9.60 -9.31 16.04
N LEU A 440 -10.34 -10.30 15.54
CA LEU A 440 -9.87 -11.68 15.54
C LEU A 440 -8.69 -11.78 14.57
N GLY A 441 -7.50 -12.07 15.08
CA GLY A 441 -6.38 -12.53 14.26
C GLY A 441 -6.47 -14.04 14.00
N SER A 442 -5.59 -14.58 13.15
CA SER A 442 -5.45 -16.03 12.99
C SER A 442 -5.26 -16.71 14.36
N GLY A 443 -6.07 -17.74 14.63
CA GLY A 443 -6.08 -18.48 15.89
C GLY A 443 -7.04 -17.97 16.97
N GLY A 444 -7.95 -17.04 16.63
CA GLY A 444 -9.04 -16.61 17.53
C GLY A 444 -8.59 -15.75 18.72
N LYS A 445 -7.33 -15.30 18.73
CA LYS A 445 -6.84 -14.31 19.69
C LYS A 445 -7.12 -12.92 19.14
N GLY A 446 -7.81 -12.10 19.92
CA GLY A 446 -8.03 -10.71 19.60
C GLY A 446 -6.69 -9.96 19.53
N VAL A 447 -6.46 -9.18 18.48
CA VAL A 447 -5.43 -8.14 18.44
C VAL A 447 -6.09 -6.84 18.85
N GLU A 448 -5.56 -6.18 19.86
CA GLU A 448 -5.93 -4.83 20.22
C GLU A 448 -5.00 -3.86 19.48
N LEU A 449 -5.59 -2.96 18.69
CA LEU A 449 -4.84 -1.91 18.02
C LEU A 449 -4.77 -0.68 18.92
N GLU A 450 -3.54 -0.23 19.16
CA GLU A 450 -3.27 1.03 19.84
C GLU A 450 -3.17 2.17 18.83
N PRO A 451 -3.58 3.40 19.18
CA PRO A 451 -3.38 4.55 18.31
C PRO A 451 -1.88 4.82 18.12
N VAL A 452 -1.56 5.57 17.06
CA VAL A 452 -0.20 6.01 16.78
C VAL A 452 0.39 6.72 18.01
N ARG A 453 1.52 6.21 18.51
CA ARG A 453 2.26 6.84 19.61
C ARG A 453 2.76 8.21 19.15
N ARG A 454 2.50 9.24 19.94
CA ARG A 454 2.98 10.60 19.66
C ARG A 454 4.14 10.93 20.57
N LEU A 455 5.26 11.36 20.01
CA LEU A 455 6.39 11.83 20.82
C LEU A 455 6.00 13.17 21.49
N ALA A 456 5.85 13.16 22.81
CA ALA A 456 5.71 14.38 23.59
C ALA A 456 7.06 15.11 23.64
N LEU A 457 7.07 16.36 23.23
CA LEU A 457 8.30 17.15 23.16
C LEU A 457 8.38 18.15 24.31
N THR A 458 9.45 18.02 25.11
CA THR A 458 9.83 18.98 26.15
C THR A 458 11.22 19.57 25.94
N THR A 459 11.98 19.07 24.96
CA THR A 459 13.37 19.46 24.65
C THR A 459 13.65 19.39 23.14
N ALA A 460 14.82 19.88 22.70
CA ALA A 460 15.26 19.74 21.32
C ALA A 460 15.41 18.25 20.92
N THR A 461 15.01 17.91 19.69
CA THR A 461 14.97 16.55 19.17
C THR A 461 15.55 16.52 17.76
N ARG A 462 16.35 15.50 17.44
CA ARG A 462 16.86 15.26 16.09
C ARG A 462 16.23 13.99 15.52
N GLY A 463 15.96 13.98 14.22
CA GLY A 463 15.42 12.81 13.54
C GLY A 463 15.93 12.69 12.11
N THR A 464 15.71 11.51 11.54
CA THR A 464 15.95 11.20 10.13
C THR A 464 14.66 10.62 9.55
N LEU A 465 14.32 11.02 8.33
CA LEU A 465 13.21 10.47 7.54
C LEU A 465 13.75 9.83 6.27
N SER A 466 13.24 8.66 5.93
CA SER A 466 13.43 7.97 4.64
C SER A 466 12.52 8.59 3.55
N SER A 467 12.59 8.08 2.32
CA SER A 467 12.03 8.73 1.11
C SER A 467 10.57 9.15 1.21
N LEU A 468 9.66 8.23 1.54
CA LEU A 468 8.24 8.51 1.79
C LEU A 468 7.88 8.29 3.27
N GLY A 469 8.73 8.80 4.16
CA GLY A 469 8.59 8.61 5.61
C GLY A 469 7.92 9.77 6.34
N ALA A 470 7.35 9.48 7.52
CA ALA A 470 6.75 10.48 8.41
C ALA A 470 7.17 10.33 9.88
N ARG A 471 7.09 11.44 10.62
CA ARG A 471 7.26 11.50 12.08
C ARG A 471 6.24 12.45 12.67
N THR A 472 5.64 12.04 13.79
CA THR A 472 4.62 12.82 14.48
C THR A 472 5.10 13.31 15.83
N TYR A 473 4.85 14.59 16.07
CA TYR A 473 5.30 15.30 17.24
C TYR A 473 4.13 15.95 17.93
N ARG A 474 3.97 15.71 19.23
CA ARG A 474 2.99 16.42 20.05
C ARG A 474 3.68 17.49 20.87
N VAL A 475 3.21 18.72 20.71
CA VAL A 475 3.74 19.90 21.40
C VAL A 475 2.61 20.49 22.24
N THR A 476 2.79 20.55 23.55
CA THR A 476 1.82 21.24 24.42
C THR A 476 2.39 22.60 24.79
N VAL A 477 1.71 23.66 24.36
CA VAL A 477 2.08 25.03 24.74
C VAL A 477 1.40 25.37 26.06
N PRO A 478 2.13 25.70 27.13
CA PRO A 478 1.54 26.09 28.41
C PRO A 478 0.63 27.31 28.30
N ALA A 479 -0.31 27.44 29.24
CA ALA A 479 -1.16 28.63 29.32
C ALA A 479 -0.31 29.89 29.52
N GLY A 480 -0.58 30.95 28.75
CA GLY A 480 0.13 32.22 28.84
C GLY A 480 1.51 32.25 28.17
N GLU A 481 1.97 31.17 27.56
CA GLU A 481 3.26 31.09 26.87
C GLU A 481 3.07 31.00 25.35
N SER A 482 4.01 31.55 24.59
CA SER A 482 4.14 31.24 23.16
C SER A 482 5.24 30.23 22.97
N ALA A 483 5.14 29.37 21.96
CA ALA A 483 6.21 28.44 21.62
C ALA A 483 6.73 28.78 20.23
N THR A 484 8.05 28.72 20.06
CA THR A 484 8.71 28.74 18.77
C THR A 484 9.36 27.40 18.52
N MET A 485 9.14 26.86 17.33
CA MET A 485 9.77 25.63 16.88
C MET A 485 10.57 25.92 15.62
N GLN A 486 11.85 25.55 15.63
CA GLN A 486 12.71 25.61 14.46
C GLN A 486 12.93 24.22 13.91
N LEU A 487 12.62 24.04 12.63
CA LEU A 487 12.88 22.81 11.90
C LEU A 487 13.99 23.09 10.89
N ARG A 488 15.15 22.45 11.08
CA ARG A 488 16.32 22.61 10.21
C ARG A 488 16.51 21.33 9.41
N ALA A 489 16.42 21.44 8.08
CA ALA A 489 16.75 20.35 7.17
C ALA A 489 18.18 20.50 6.63
N GLY A 490 18.81 19.39 6.23
CA GLY A 490 20.12 19.40 5.57
C GLY A 490 20.16 20.24 4.28
N LYS A 491 21.36 20.65 3.83
CA LYS A 491 21.59 21.59 2.71
C LYS A 491 20.98 21.19 1.35
N GLU A 492 20.45 19.98 1.20
CA GLU A 492 19.87 19.47 -0.07
C GLU A 492 18.41 18.98 0.06
N SER A 493 17.74 19.25 1.18
CA SER A 493 16.45 18.62 1.48
C SER A 493 15.27 19.57 1.23
N LYS A 494 14.20 19.04 0.61
CA LYS A 494 12.88 19.68 0.61
C LYS A 494 12.10 19.14 1.79
N LEU A 495 11.45 20.04 2.51
CA LEU A 495 10.77 19.72 3.74
C LEU A 495 9.29 20.11 3.59
N SER A 496 8.41 19.13 3.81
CA SER A 496 6.97 19.35 3.95
C SER A 496 6.55 18.99 5.37
N TYR A 497 5.59 19.74 5.89
CA TYR A 497 5.07 19.51 7.23
C TYR A 497 3.62 20.00 7.30
N ILE A 498 2.89 19.45 8.26
CA ILE A 498 1.52 19.84 8.57
C ILE A 498 1.45 20.16 10.06
N VAL A 499 0.95 21.35 10.39
CA VAL A 499 0.66 21.72 11.77
C VAL A 499 -0.84 21.60 11.97
N LEU A 500 -1.21 20.68 12.83
CA LEU A 500 -2.56 20.38 13.22
C LEU A 500 -2.83 20.98 14.60
N LYS A 501 -3.96 21.67 14.72
CA LYS A 501 -4.43 22.17 16.00
C LYS A 501 -5.35 21.10 16.60
N ASP A 502 -4.93 20.48 17.70
CA ASP A 502 -5.79 19.58 18.47
C ASP A 502 -6.93 20.44 19.08
N HIS A 503 -8.17 19.99 18.95
CA HIS A 503 -9.37 20.74 19.34
C HIS A 503 -9.89 20.36 20.72
#